data_AF-A0A4R2MZT4-F1
#
_entry.id   AF-A0A4R2MZT4-F1
#
_cell.length_a   1.000
_cell.length_b   1.000
_cell.length_c   1.000
_cell.angle_alpha   90.00
_cell.angle_beta   90.00
_cell.angle_gamma   90.00
#
_symmetry.space_group_name_H-M   'P 1'
#
loop_
_entity.id
_entity.type
_entity.pdbx_description
1 polymer ?
#
loop_
_entity_poly.entity_id
_entity_poly.type
_entity_poly.pdbx_seq_one_letter_code
_entity_poly.pdbx_strand_id
1 'polypeptide(L)'
;MMKIHIKLIGISILFLTGCYPCRPFDWNCNQSTKDTSWYKESEICDRTQMKLAKERLNELYTKEVMADIMAECVLSNGKYKFDSDPKYSNIK
;
A
#
# COMPACT_ATOMS: atom_id res chain seq x y z
N MET A 1 28.78 27.14 -44.56
CA MET A 1 29.10 26.79 -43.15
C MET A 1 27.82 26.43 -42.43
N MET A 2 27.50 25.14 -42.37
CA MET A 2 26.29 24.64 -41.73
C MET A 2 26.59 24.53 -40.22
N LYS A 3 26.27 25.58 -39.47
CA LYS A 3 26.44 25.61 -38.01
C LYS A 3 25.36 24.72 -37.39
N ILE A 4 25.70 23.44 -37.32
CA ILE A 4 25.20 22.38 -36.44
C ILE A 4 24.27 22.93 -35.33
N HIS A 5 22.96 22.91 -35.60
CA HIS A 5 21.89 23.17 -34.64
C HIS A 5 21.66 21.98 -33.67
N ILE A 6 22.72 21.27 -33.29
CA ILE A 6 22.63 20.01 -32.50
C ILE A 6 22.58 20.28 -30.98
N LYS A 7 22.65 21.53 -30.52
CA LYS A 7 22.70 21.82 -29.07
C LYS A 7 21.34 21.93 -28.35
N LEU A 8 20.22 21.98 -29.06
CA LEU A 8 18.90 22.18 -28.44
C LEU A 8 18.09 20.89 -28.22
N ILE A 9 18.40 19.81 -28.93
CA ILE A 9 17.65 18.54 -28.83
C ILE A 9 18.06 17.73 -27.58
N GLY A 10 19.26 17.97 -27.04
CA GLY A 10 19.77 17.22 -25.87
C GLY A 10 19.15 17.61 -24.53
N ILE A 11 18.57 18.81 -24.40
CA ILE A 11 18.06 19.33 -23.12
C ILE A 11 16.58 18.97 -22.91
N SER A 12 15.83 18.77 -23.99
CA SER A 12 14.39 18.44 -23.95
C SER A 12 14.09 17.04 -23.40
N ILE A 13 15.07 16.12 -23.44
CA ILE A 13 14.91 14.74 -22.98
C ILE A 13 14.90 14.65 -21.45
N LEU A 14 15.53 15.60 -20.75
CA LEU A 14 15.57 15.63 -19.29
C LEU A 14 14.27 16.10 -18.63
N PHE A 15 13.39 16.75 -19.38
CA PHE A 15 12.10 17.23 -18.86
C PHE A 15 10.91 16.30 -19.18
N LEU A 16 11.12 15.26 -20.00
CA LEU A 16 10.13 14.21 -20.26
C LEU A 16 10.23 13.03 -19.28
N THR A 17 11.30 12.97 -18.48
CA THR A 17 11.38 12.05 -17.34
C THR A 17 10.62 12.65 -16.16
N GLY A 18 9.31 12.83 -16.34
CA GLY A 18 8.40 13.04 -15.23
C GLY A 18 8.42 11.78 -14.36
N CYS A 19 9.31 11.73 -13.37
CA CYS A 19 9.17 10.98 -12.13
C CYS A 19 10.28 11.42 -11.17
N TYR A 20 9.83 11.78 -9.96
CA TYR A 20 10.57 12.19 -8.76
C TYR A 20 11.78 11.29 -8.42
N PRO A 21 12.74 11.75 -7.60
CA PRO A 21 14.11 11.24 -7.59
C PRO A 21 14.16 9.84 -7.01
N CYS A 22 14.45 8.85 -7.87
CA CYS A 22 15.07 7.61 -7.41
C CYS A 22 16.43 7.98 -6.80
N ARG A 23 16.80 7.36 -5.68
CA ARG A 23 18.11 7.61 -5.06
C ARG A 23 19.21 7.31 -6.10
N PRO A 24 20.31 8.10 -6.16
CA PRO A 24 21.43 7.74 -7.02
C PRO A 24 21.88 6.31 -6.67
N PHE A 25 22.02 5.44 -7.68
CA PHE A 25 22.30 3.99 -7.62
C PHE A 25 21.11 3.03 -7.45
N ASP A 26 19.86 3.49 -7.40
CA ASP A 26 18.69 2.61 -7.51
C ASP A 26 18.26 2.48 -8.99
N TRP A 27 18.81 1.48 -9.69
CA TRP A 27 18.51 1.19 -11.10
C TRP A 27 17.06 0.71 -11.32
N ASN A 28 16.38 0.19 -10.29
CA ASN A 28 15.03 -0.37 -10.41
C ASN A 28 13.94 0.60 -9.91
N CYS A 29 14.31 1.76 -9.34
CA CYS A 29 13.37 2.69 -8.72
C CYS A 29 12.36 1.96 -7.81
N ASN A 30 12.81 0.92 -7.11
CA ASN A 30 11.92 0.01 -6.40
C ASN A 30 11.74 0.57 -5.00
N GLN A 31 10.85 1.55 -4.84
CA GLN A 31 10.23 1.74 -3.53
C GLN A 31 9.60 0.38 -3.20
N SER A 32 10.24 -0.36 -2.29
CA SER A 32 9.69 -1.61 -1.79
C SER A 32 8.25 -1.32 -1.42
N THR A 33 7.30 -2.11 -1.91
CA THR A 33 5.88 -1.92 -1.57
C THR A 33 5.68 -1.83 -0.06
N LYS A 34 6.57 -2.50 0.70
CA LYS A 34 6.68 -2.43 2.16
C LYS A 34 6.97 -1.05 2.75
N ASP A 35 7.64 -0.19 1.99
CA ASP A 35 8.02 1.16 2.43
C ASP A 35 6.92 2.19 2.21
N THR A 36 5.91 1.87 1.41
CA THR A 36 4.76 2.75 1.13
C THR A 36 3.90 2.95 2.38
N SER A 37 3.31 4.16 2.53
CA SER A 37 2.40 4.46 3.66
C SER A 37 1.23 3.50 3.70
N TRP A 38 0.64 3.24 2.54
CA TRP A 38 -0.48 2.32 2.37
C TRP A 38 -0.19 0.91 2.92
N TYR A 39 0.98 0.34 2.61
CA TYR A 39 1.34 -0.99 3.10
C TYR A 39 1.50 -0.99 4.63
N LYS A 40 2.17 0.02 5.17
CA LYS A 40 2.38 0.15 6.63
C LYS A 40 1.05 0.33 7.37
N GLU A 41 0.14 1.15 6.82
CA GLU A 41 -1.20 1.34 7.37
C GLU A 41 -2.02 0.05 7.31
N SER A 42 -1.93 -0.70 6.21
CA SER A 42 -2.60 -1.99 6.07
C SER A 42 -2.05 -3.02 7.07
N GLU A 43 -0.74 -3.11 7.25
CA GLU A 43 -0.12 -4.04 8.22
C GLU A 43 -0.48 -3.72 9.68
N ILE A 44 -0.59 -2.43 10.03
CA ILE A 44 -1.06 -2.00 11.35
C ILE A 44 -2.54 -2.37 11.53
N CYS A 45 -3.36 -2.14 10.50
CA CYS A 45 -4.77 -2.50 10.47
C CYS A 45 -4.94 -4.01 10.69
N ASP A 46 -4.28 -4.85 9.89
CA ASP A 46 -4.35 -6.31 9.97
C ASP A 46 -4.15 -6.79 11.40
N ARG A 47 -3.03 -6.38 12.00
CA ARG A 47 -2.65 -6.78 13.36
C ARG A 47 -3.67 -6.34 14.41
N THR A 48 -4.18 -5.12 14.28
CA THR A 48 -5.11 -4.54 15.25
C THR A 48 -6.48 -5.20 15.13
N GLN A 49 -7.02 -5.29 13.91
CA GLN A 49 -8.35 -5.83 13.67
C GLN A 49 -8.40 -7.34 13.90
N MET A 50 -7.36 -8.10 13.57
CA MET A 50 -7.27 -9.53 13.91
C MET A 50 -7.23 -9.77 15.42
N LYS A 51 -6.55 -8.91 16.18
CA LYS A 51 -6.53 -9.03 17.64
C LYS A 51 -7.94 -8.83 18.21
N LEU A 52 -8.62 -7.77 17.78
CA LEU A 52 -10.02 -7.50 18.18
C LEU A 52 -10.95 -8.65 17.79
N ALA A 53 -10.80 -9.18 16.57
CA ALA A 53 -11.59 -10.30 16.10
C ALA A 53 -11.35 -11.58 16.91
N LYS A 54 -10.10 -11.89 17.28
CA LYS A 54 -9.78 -13.02 18.15
C LYS A 54 -10.40 -12.88 19.54
N GLU A 55 -10.32 -11.69 20.12
CA GLU A 55 -10.90 -11.41 21.44
C GLU A 55 -12.43 -11.48 21.42
N ARG A 56 -13.07 -11.01 20.35
CA ARG A 56 -14.53 -10.96 20.22
C ARG A 56 -15.17 -12.28 19.79
N LEU A 57 -14.55 -13.01 18.86
CA LEU A 57 -15.10 -14.24 18.30
C LEU A 57 -14.63 -15.49 19.05
N ASN A 58 -13.51 -15.42 19.77
CA ASN A 58 -12.91 -16.53 20.49
C ASN A 58 -12.80 -17.81 19.62
N GLU A 59 -13.59 -18.85 19.92
CA GLU A 59 -13.59 -20.13 19.18
C GLU A 59 -14.14 -20.01 17.74
N LEU A 60 -14.90 -18.95 17.44
CA LEU A 60 -15.43 -18.66 16.11
C LEU A 60 -14.42 -17.91 15.23
N TYR A 61 -13.24 -17.58 15.75
CA TYR A 61 -12.17 -16.98 14.94
C TYR A 61 -11.52 -18.04 14.04
N THR A 62 -11.83 -17.98 12.74
CA THR A 62 -11.30 -18.91 11.74
C THR A 62 -10.28 -18.26 10.81
N LYS A 63 -9.67 -19.08 9.94
CA LYS A 63 -8.78 -18.58 8.88
C LYS A 63 -9.52 -17.73 7.85
N GLU A 64 -10.80 -18.03 7.60
CA GLU A 64 -11.65 -17.24 6.70
C GLU A 64 -11.86 -15.83 7.27
N VAL A 65 -12.15 -15.71 8.57
CA VAL A 65 -12.26 -14.39 9.24
C VAL A 65 -10.95 -13.62 9.15
N MET A 66 -9.83 -14.29 9.41
CA MET A 66 -8.51 -13.68 9.29
C MET A 66 -8.25 -13.15 7.86
N ALA A 67 -8.53 -13.95 6.84
CA ALA A 67 -8.33 -13.56 5.44
C ALA A 67 -9.25 -12.41 5.02
N ASP A 68 -10.49 -12.40 5.48
CA ASP A 68 -11.45 -11.33 5.26
C ASP A 68 -10.97 -10.00 5.86
N ILE A 69 -10.48 -10.03 7.10
CA ILE A 69 -9.91 -8.85 7.76
C ILE A 69 -8.71 -8.29 6.98
N MET A 70 -7.82 -9.17 6.49
CA MET A 70 -6.68 -8.74 5.65
C MET A 70 -7.16 -8.05 4.38
N ALA A 71 -8.14 -8.65 3.69
CA ALA A 71 -8.70 -8.09 2.48
C ALA A 71 -9.31 -6.70 2.73
N GLU A 72 -10.11 -6.57 3.79
CA GLU A 72 -10.74 -5.30 4.15
C GLU A 72 -9.72 -4.22 4.55
N CYS A 73 -8.67 -4.58 5.30
CA CYS A 73 -7.60 -3.64 5.63
C CYS A 73 -6.84 -3.15 4.38
N VAL A 74 -6.57 -4.03 3.42
CA VAL A 74 -5.97 -3.68 2.12
C VAL A 74 -6.90 -2.76 1.31
N LEU A 75 -8.18 -3.13 1.17
CA LEU A 75 -9.17 -2.41 0.37
C LEU A 75 -9.51 -1.03 0.95
N SER A 76 -9.49 -0.90 2.27
CA SER A 76 -9.79 0.34 2.99
C SER A 76 -8.58 1.25 3.22
N ASN A 77 -7.39 0.87 2.73
CA ASN A 77 -6.12 1.55 3.01
C ASN A 77 -5.88 1.70 4.53
N GLY A 78 -6.02 0.60 5.27
CA GLY A 78 -5.79 0.52 6.71
C GLY A 78 -6.87 1.15 7.59
N LYS A 79 -8.03 1.53 7.04
CA LYS A 79 -9.10 2.22 7.78
C LYS A 79 -10.22 1.30 8.28
N TYR A 80 -10.15 0.01 7.95
CA TYR A 80 -11.14 -0.98 8.35
C TYR A 80 -11.25 -1.10 9.89
N LYS A 81 -12.48 -1.32 10.36
CA LYS A 81 -12.83 -1.46 11.78
C LYS A 81 -13.75 -2.66 11.96
N PHE A 82 -13.21 -3.73 12.53
CA PHE A 82 -13.91 -4.99 12.76
C PHE A 82 -15.19 -4.82 13.58
N ASP A 83 -15.14 -4.03 14.66
CA ASP A 83 -16.31 -3.82 15.52
C ASP A 83 -17.47 -3.06 14.86
N SER A 84 -17.19 -2.37 13.75
CA SER A 84 -18.19 -1.64 12.96
C SER A 84 -18.68 -2.44 11.76
N ASP A 85 -18.10 -3.62 11.50
CA ASP A 85 -18.48 -4.45 10.35
C ASP A 85 -19.83 -5.15 10.63
N PRO A 86 -20.88 -4.86 9.84
CA PRO A 86 -22.18 -5.50 10.00
C PRO A 86 -22.13 -7.02 9.87
N LYS A 87 -21.17 -7.58 9.11
CA LYS A 87 -20.98 -9.03 8.93
C LYS A 87 -20.70 -9.75 10.26
N TYR A 88 -20.01 -9.09 11.18
CA TYR A 88 -19.61 -9.64 12.48
C TYR A 88 -20.42 -9.07 13.65
N SER A 89 -21.35 -8.15 13.38
CA SER A 89 -22.13 -7.44 14.40
C SER A 89 -22.99 -8.36 15.29
N ASN A 90 -23.50 -9.46 14.75
CA ASN A 90 -24.40 -10.40 15.43
C ASN A 90 -23.71 -11.66 15.96
N ILE A 91 -22.40 -11.77 15.80
CA ILE A 91 -21.63 -12.94 16.23
C ILE A 91 -21.03 -12.61 17.60
N LYS A 92 -21.50 -13.30 18.63
CA LYS A 92 -21.04 -13.23 20.03
C LYS A 92 -20.84 -14.63 20.58
#